data_AF-A0A846ECG9-F1
#
_entry.id   AF-A0A846ECG9-F1
#
_cell.length_a   1.000
_cell.length_b   1.000
_cell.length_c   1.000
_cell.angle_alpha   90.00
_cell.angle_beta   90.00
_cell.angle_gamma   90.00
#
_symmetry.space_group_name_H-M   'P 1'
#
loop_
_entity.id
_entity.type
_entity.pdbx_description
1 polymer ?
#
loop_
_entity_poly.entity_id
_entity_poly.type
_entity_poly.pdbx_seq_one_letter_code
_entity_poly.pdbx_strand_id
1 'polypeptide(L)'
;MSIPLASKVVKARRDYNTWVATETLEDYALRFTPKSFRKWSELLVANTAIGGISFLALEAIGGSLAISYGFANSFWAIVIVSIIIFLAGLPICYYASEYNIDMDLLTRGAGFGYL
;
A
#
# COMPACT_ATOMS: atom_id res chain seq x y z
N MET A 1 17.87 65.61 -8.35
CA MET A 1 18.13 64.18 -8.11
C MET A 1 16.85 63.57 -7.54
N SER A 2 15.99 63.03 -8.41
CA SER A 2 14.67 62.50 -8.06
C SER A 2 14.72 60.97 -8.01
N ILE A 3 14.35 60.41 -6.86
CA ILE A 3 14.29 58.96 -6.61
C ILE A 3 12.98 58.43 -7.26
N PRO A 4 13.01 57.44 -8.18
CA PRO A 4 11.78 56.88 -8.70
C PRO A 4 11.15 55.90 -7.70
N LEU A 5 9.82 55.92 -7.73
CA LEU A 5 8.87 55.30 -6.81
C LEU A 5 9.02 53.78 -6.67
N ALA A 6 8.78 53.29 -5.44
CA ALA A 6 8.64 51.88 -5.12
C ALA A 6 7.74 51.16 -6.14
N SER A 7 8.28 50.14 -6.80
CA SER A 7 7.52 49.28 -7.68
C SER A 7 6.45 48.55 -6.85
N LYS A 8 5.17 48.86 -7.12
CA LYS A 8 4.04 48.10 -6.59
C LYS A 8 4.18 46.67 -7.11
N VAL A 9 4.65 45.77 -6.25
CA VAL A 9 4.69 44.33 -6.53
C VAL A 9 3.25 43.89 -6.84
N VAL A 10 3.02 43.53 -8.10
CA VAL A 10 1.72 43.09 -8.61
C VAL A 10 1.31 41.82 -7.89
N LYS A 11 0.17 41.87 -7.19
CA LYS A 11 -0.44 40.80 -6.38
C LYS A 11 -0.96 39.60 -7.20
N ALA A 12 -0.58 39.44 -8.46
CA ALA A 12 -1.08 38.36 -9.33
C ALA A 12 -0.36 37.00 -9.11
N ARG A 13 0.69 36.95 -8.29
CA ARG A 13 1.47 35.72 -8.05
C ARG A 13 0.98 34.85 -6.88
N ARG A 14 -0.09 35.25 -6.18
CA ARG A 14 -0.49 34.61 -4.90
C ARG A 14 -1.79 33.78 -4.96
N ASP A 15 -2.44 33.68 -6.12
CA ASP A 15 -3.62 32.81 -6.26
C ASP A 15 -3.27 31.40 -6.76
N TYR A 16 -2.14 31.22 -7.46
CA TYR A 16 -1.61 29.89 -7.78
C TYR A 16 -0.96 29.19 -6.58
N ASN A 17 -0.39 29.96 -5.66
CA ASN A 17 0.28 29.39 -4.49
C ASN A 17 -0.69 28.82 -3.47
N THR A 18 -1.97 29.18 -3.48
CA THR A 18 -2.95 28.61 -2.53
C THR A 18 -3.34 27.19 -2.94
N TRP A 19 -3.38 26.89 -4.24
CA TRP A 19 -3.61 25.53 -4.74
C TRP A 19 -2.39 24.63 -4.59
N VAL A 20 -1.17 25.19 -4.71
CA VAL A 20 0.09 24.45 -4.49
C VAL A 20 0.47 24.35 -3.00
N ALA A 21 0.03 25.29 -2.16
CA ALA A 21 0.25 25.27 -0.70
C ALA A 21 -0.90 24.60 0.09
N THR A 22 -1.86 23.98 -0.59
CA THR A 22 -2.80 23.06 0.05
C THR A 22 -2.20 21.65 0.01
N GLU A 23 -1.06 21.49 0.67
CA GLU A 23 -0.48 20.19 1.07
C GLU A 23 -1.29 19.56 2.23
N THR A 24 -2.57 19.92 2.33
CA THR A 24 -3.50 19.61 3.41
C THR A 24 -4.69 18.78 2.93
N LEU A 25 -4.67 18.31 1.69
CA LEU A 25 -5.58 17.27 1.23
C LEU A 25 -4.99 15.91 1.65
N GLU A 26 -5.05 15.66 2.96
CA GLU A 26 -4.87 14.36 3.63
C GLU A 26 -4.11 13.30 2.81
N ASP A 27 -2.80 13.49 2.67
CA ASP A 27 -1.95 12.54 1.96
C ASP A 27 -1.70 11.29 2.83
N TYR A 28 -2.69 10.41 2.84
CA TYR A 28 -2.65 9.12 3.56
C TYR A 28 -1.76 8.09 2.88
N ALA A 29 -1.29 8.35 1.65
CA ALA A 29 -0.23 7.54 1.06
C ALA A 29 1.14 7.91 1.65
N LEU A 30 1.31 9.16 2.13
CA LEU A 30 2.54 9.62 2.76
C LEU A 30 2.57 9.51 4.30
N ARG A 31 1.45 9.20 4.98
CA ARG A 31 1.32 9.07 6.45
C ARG A 31 0.59 7.80 6.87
N PHE A 32 0.75 7.39 8.14
CA PHE A 32 0.04 6.26 8.76
C PHE A 32 -1.47 6.26 8.48
N THR A 33 -2.05 5.08 8.24
CA THR A 33 -3.49 4.95 7.98
C THR A 33 -4.29 5.31 9.24
N PRO A 34 -5.12 6.37 9.25
CA PRO A 34 -5.87 6.78 10.43
C PRO A 34 -6.89 5.71 10.88
N LYS A 35 -6.93 5.42 12.19
CA LYS A 35 -7.87 4.46 12.79
C LYS A 35 -9.35 4.78 12.49
N SER A 36 -9.69 6.05 12.25
CA SER A 36 -11.05 6.53 11.91
C SER A 36 -11.60 5.95 10.59
N PHE A 37 -10.74 5.49 9.69
CA PHE A 37 -11.14 4.95 8.38
C PHE A 37 -11.37 3.42 8.38
N ARG A 38 -11.18 2.72 9.51
CA ARG A 38 -11.51 1.29 9.67
C ARG A 38 -13.01 1.08 9.85
N LYS A 39 -13.76 1.28 8.77
CA LYS A 39 -15.24 1.18 8.76
C LYS A 39 -15.76 -0.14 8.19
N TRP A 40 -14.89 -0.92 7.56
CA TRP A 40 -15.23 -2.15 6.85
C TRP A 40 -15.11 -3.37 7.78
N SER A 41 -16.01 -4.34 7.63
CA SER A 41 -15.96 -5.57 8.41
C SER A 41 -14.76 -6.43 8.00
N GLU A 42 -14.22 -7.19 8.95
CA GLU A 42 -13.10 -8.10 8.73
C GLU A 42 -13.39 -9.10 7.60
N LEU A 43 -14.63 -9.59 7.50
CA LEU A 43 -15.07 -10.49 6.43
C LEU A 43 -15.06 -9.83 5.05
N LEU A 44 -15.45 -8.56 4.96
CA LEU A 44 -15.42 -7.85 3.68
C LEU A 44 -13.98 -7.64 3.22
N VAL A 45 -13.09 -7.24 4.14
CA VAL A 45 -11.66 -7.10 3.86
C VAL A 45 -11.05 -8.44 3.43
N ALA A 46 -11.37 -9.54 4.13
CA ALA A 46 -10.90 -10.88 3.78
C ALA A 46 -11.40 -11.33 2.40
N ASN A 47 -12.67 -11.11 2.09
CA ASN A 47 -13.23 -11.45 0.77
C ASN A 47 -12.60 -10.63 -0.35
N THR A 48 -12.32 -9.34 -0.13
CA THR A 48 -11.59 -8.52 -1.10
C THR A 48 -10.17 -9.03 -1.32
N ALA A 49 -9.47 -9.43 -0.26
CA ALA A 49 -8.15 -10.05 -0.37
C ALA A 49 -8.19 -11.37 -1.17
N ILE A 50 -9.18 -12.23 -0.91
CA ILE A 50 -9.41 -13.48 -1.67
C ILE A 50 -9.71 -13.18 -3.15
N GLY A 51 -10.49 -12.14 -3.42
CA GLY A 51 -10.74 -11.67 -4.79
C GLY A 51 -9.46 -11.22 -5.49
N GLY A 52 -8.57 -10.51 -4.79
CA GLY A 52 -7.30 -10.04 -5.34
C GLY A 52 -6.31 -11.14 -5.71
N ILE A 53 -6.32 -12.26 -4.98
CA ILE A 53 -5.47 -13.43 -5.29
C ILE A 53 -6.10 -14.36 -6.33
N SER A 54 -7.33 -14.11 -6.77
CA SER A 54 -8.02 -14.93 -7.78
C SER A 54 -7.58 -14.55 -9.20
N PHE A 55 -6.45 -15.09 -9.67
CA PHE A 55 -5.96 -14.86 -11.04
C PHE A 55 -5.53 -16.16 -11.75
N LEU A 56 -5.73 -16.20 -13.08
CA LEU A 56 -5.54 -17.40 -13.91
C LEU A 56 -4.13 -17.99 -13.86
N ALA A 57 -3.10 -17.19 -13.55
CA ALA A 57 -1.75 -17.71 -13.48
C ALA A 57 -1.53 -18.65 -12.27
N LEU A 58 -2.23 -18.48 -11.13
CA LEU A 58 -2.15 -19.46 -10.04
C LEU A 58 -2.75 -20.82 -10.44
N GLU A 59 -3.86 -20.79 -11.20
CA GLU A 59 -4.47 -22.00 -11.76
C GLU A 59 -3.49 -22.72 -12.70
N ALA A 60 -2.84 -21.97 -13.59
CA ALA A 60 -1.85 -22.53 -14.51
C ALA A 60 -0.63 -23.14 -13.78
N ILE A 61 -0.11 -22.47 -12.75
CA ILE A 61 1.00 -22.96 -11.93
C ILE A 61 0.57 -24.23 -11.17
N GLY A 62 -0.62 -24.22 -10.55
CA GLY A 62 -1.17 -25.37 -9.83
C GLY A 62 -1.38 -26.58 -10.75
N GLY A 63 -1.94 -26.36 -11.94
CA GLY A 63 -2.11 -27.39 -12.96
C GLY A 63 -0.77 -27.96 -13.44
N SER A 64 0.23 -27.10 -13.67
CA SER A 64 1.58 -27.53 -14.05
C SER A 64 2.23 -28.41 -12.98
N LEU A 65 2.08 -28.05 -11.69
CA LEU A 65 2.58 -28.84 -10.57
C LEU A 65 1.90 -30.23 -10.53
N ALA A 66 0.57 -30.26 -10.64
CA ALA A 66 -0.19 -31.50 -10.60
C ALA A 66 0.17 -32.46 -11.73
N ILE A 67 0.43 -31.96 -12.95
CA ILE A 67 0.87 -32.77 -14.09
C ILE A 67 2.31 -33.26 -13.91
N SER A 68 3.20 -32.40 -13.41
CA SER A 68 4.64 -32.70 -13.36
C SER A 68 5.02 -33.61 -12.18
N TYR A 69 4.37 -33.43 -11.03
CA TYR A 69 4.72 -34.10 -9.76
C TYR A 69 3.61 -34.99 -9.21
N GLY A 70 2.45 -35.04 -9.88
CA GLY A 70 1.27 -35.76 -9.42
C GLY A 70 0.46 -34.98 -8.39
N PHE A 71 -0.83 -35.30 -8.29
CA PHE A 71 -1.78 -34.60 -7.40
C PHE A 71 -1.40 -34.72 -5.92
N ALA A 72 -1.13 -35.94 -5.43
CA ALA A 72 -0.89 -36.16 -4.00
C ALA A 72 0.33 -35.37 -3.48
N ASN A 73 1.44 -35.38 -4.23
CA ASN A 73 2.64 -34.65 -3.85
C ASN A 73 2.42 -33.14 -3.94
N SER A 74 1.81 -32.67 -5.03
CA SER A 74 1.54 -31.24 -5.25
C SER A 74 0.59 -30.68 -4.18
N PHE A 75 -0.45 -31.44 -3.81
CA PHE A 75 -1.40 -31.07 -2.78
C PHE A 75 -0.70 -30.84 -1.43
N TRP A 76 0.09 -31.81 -0.97
CA TRP A 76 0.81 -31.68 0.30
C TRP A 76 1.87 -30.57 0.26
N ALA A 77 2.57 -30.40 -0.86
CA ALA A 77 3.52 -29.31 -1.04
C ALA A 77 2.84 -27.93 -0.93
N ILE A 78 1.70 -27.74 -1.62
CA ILE A 78 0.92 -26.49 -1.58
C ILE A 78 0.43 -26.22 -0.16
N VAL A 79 -0.10 -27.22 0.55
CA VAL A 79 -0.56 -27.07 1.94
C VAL A 79 0.59 -26.62 2.85
N ILE A 80 1.74 -27.31 2.79
CA ILE A 80 2.90 -26.99 3.64
C ILE A 80 3.40 -25.57 3.36
N VAL A 81 3.58 -25.21 2.09
CA VAL A 81 4.02 -23.86 1.69
C VAL A 81 3.02 -22.80 2.13
N SER A 82 1.71 -23.07 2.00
CA SER A 82 0.66 -22.16 2.45
C SER A 82 0.73 -21.92 3.96
N ILE A 83 0.98 -22.97 4.76
CA ILE A 83 1.18 -22.84 6.21
C ILE A 83 2.42 -21.98 6.51
N ILE A 84 3.53 -22.21 5.81
CA ILE A 84 4.76 -21.43 6.00
C ILE A 84 4.52 -19.94 5.69
N ILE A 85 3.89 -19.64 4.55
CA ILE A 85 3.55 -18.27 4.15
C ILE A 85 2.62 -17.63 5.18
N PHE A 86 1.60 -18.36 5.63
CA PHE A 86 0.66 -17.86 6.64
C PHE A 86 1.35 -17.55 7.97
N LEU A 87 2.18 -18.45 8.47
CA LEU A 87 2.92 -18.26 9.73
C LEU A 87 3.95 -17.12 9.63
N ALA A 88 4.58 -16.95 8.47
CA ALA A 88 5.48 -15.83 8.22
C ALA A 88 4.73 -14.50 8.09
N GLY A 89 3.57 -14.50 7.42
CA GLY A 89 2.75 -13.31 7.20
C GLY A 89 1.99 -12.85 8.43
N LEU A 90 1.59 -13.76 9.32
CA LEU A 90 0.81 -13.44 10.52
C LEU A 90 1.45 -12.37 11.43
N PRO A 91 2.74 -12.48 11.84
CA PRO A 91 3.37 -11.42 12.62
C PRO A 91 3.49 -10.10 11.84
N ILE A 92 3.76 -10.17 10.53
CA ILE A 92 3.88 -8.97 9.68
C ILE A 92 2.54 -8.23 9.63
N CYS A 93 1.45 -8.93 9.31
CA CYS A 93 0.11 -8.37 9.26
C CYS A 93 -0.35 -7.84 10.62
N TYR A 94 -0.04 -8.56 11.71
CA TYR A 94 -0.37 -8.13 13.06
C TYR A 94 0.27 -6.77 13.38
N TYR A 95 1.59 -6.65 13.23
CA TYR A 95 2.29 -5.39 13.52
C TYR A 95 1.94 -4.27 12.53
N ALA A 96 1.74 -4.59 11.25
CA ALA A 96 1.26 -3.61 10.28
C ALA A 96 -0.11 -3.05 10.69
N SER A 97 -1.01 -3.90 11.19
CA SER A 97 -2.33 -3.47 11.66
C SER A 97 -2.28 -2.71 12.99
N GLU A 98 -1.39 -3.06 13.93
CA GLU A 98 -1.30 -2.35 15.21
C GLU A 98 -0.71 -0.94 15.02
N TYR A 99 0.37 -0.85 14.25
CA TYR A 99 1.09 0.40 13.99
C TYR A 99 0.54 1.21 12.81
N ASN A 100 -0.46 0.71 12.08
CA ASN A 100 -1.08 1.37 10.92
C ASN A 100 -0.07 1.69 9.80
N ILE A 101 0.83 0.74 9.55
CA ILE A 101 1.92 0.85 8.58
C ILE A 101 1.45 0.28 7.23
N ASP A 102 1.64 1.06 6.17
CA ASP A 102 1.41 0.63 4.78
C ASP A 102 2.72 0.15 4.12
N MET A 103 2.61 -0.59 3.02
CA MET A 103 3.75 -1.10 2.26
C MET A 103 4.68 0.02 1.79
N ASP A 104 4.13 1.17 1.41
CA ASP A 104 4.90 2.35 1.01
C ASP A 104 5.74 2.93 2.16
N LEU A 105 5.27 2.81 3.41
CA LEU A 105 6.04 3.23 4.59
C LEU A 105 7.15 2.23 4.91
N LEU A 106 6.91 0.92 4.72
CA LEU A 106 7.94 -0.12 4.91
C LEU A 106 9.09 0.04 3.92
N THR A 107 8.79 0.28 2.65
CA THR A 107 9.82 0.46 1.62
C THR A 107 10.62 1.75 1.84
N ARG A 108 9.95 2.82 2.30
CA ARG A 108 10.63 4.06 2.74
C ARG A 108 11.53 3.83 3.95
N GLY A 109 11.04 3.16 4.99
CA GLY A 109 11.83 2.80 6.17
C GLY A 109 13.02 1.88 5.85
N ALA A 110 12.91 1.09 4.77
CA ALA A 110 13.97 0.24 4.25
C ALA A 110 14.96 0.97 3.31
N GLY A 111 14.77 2.26 3.03
CA GLY A 111 15.68 3.07 2.22
C GLY A 111 15.40 3.09 0.72
N PHE A 112 14.23 2.63 0.27
CA PHE A 112 13.85 2.58 -1.15
C PHE A 112 12.96 3.77 -1.63
N GLY A 113 12.64 4.74 -0.77
CA GLY A 113 11.82 5.91 -1.13
C GLY A 113 12.49 7.25 -0.82
N TYR A 114 12.26 8.26 -1.68
CA TYR A 114 12.83 9.61 -1.58
C TYR A 114 12.63 10.23 -0.18
N LEU A 115 13.70 10.88 0.32
CA LEU A 115 13.68 11.78 1.47
C LEU A 115 12.77 13.00 1.21
#